data_AF-S8FTJ8-F1
#
_entry.id   AF-S8FTJ8-F1
#
_cell.length_a   1.000
_cell.length_b   1.000
_cell.length_c   1.000
_cell.angle_alpha   90.00
_cell.angle_beta   90.00
_cell.angle_gamma   90.00
#
_symmetry.space_group_name_H-M   'P 1'
#
loop_
_entity.id
_entity.type
_entity.pdbx_description
1 polymer ?
#
loop_
_entity_poly.entity_id
_entity_poly.type
_entity_poly.pdbx_seq_one_letter_code
_entity_poly.pdbx_strand_id
1 'polypeptide(L)'
;EEGLEKLRFVFSDTLLLAALDLIDRENVIKYKTPWGGIQYEVYGSTANYTVFPGLPGSSPDTPPAFYCTCPAFAYSVLLSQNQIMCKHLLATMVAEKLSKCVERNIQAHDLAALTARQHTM
;
A
#
# COMPACT_ATOMS: atom_id res chain seq x y z
N GLU A 1 -18.86 -13.56 0.39
CA GLU A 1 -19.14 -12.86 -0.89
C GLU A 1 -19.54 -11.40 -0.69
N GLU A 2 -20.38 -11.06 0.28
CA GLU A 2 -20.88 -9.68 0.50
C GLU A 2 -19.81 -8.57 0.60
N GLY A 3 -18.62 -8.87 1.13
CA GLY A 3 -17.53 -7.88 1.24
C GLY A 3 -16.91 -7.49 -0.11
N LEU A 4 -16.83 -8.43 -1.07
CA LEU A 4 -16.32 -8.16 -2.41
C LEU A 4 -17.30 -7.32 -3.22
N GLU A 5 -18.61 -7.57 -3.08
CA GLU A 5 -19.65 -6.78 -3.76
C GLU A 5 -19.62 -5.31 -3.31
N LYS A 6 -19.44 -5.06 -2.01
CA LYS A 6 -19.27 -3.71 -1.47
C LYS A 6 -18.03 -3.01 -2.04
N LEU A 7 -16.94 -3.73 -2.25
CA LEU A 7 -15.73 -3.18 -2.88
C LEU A 7 -15.94 -2.88 -4.37
N ARG A 8 -16.67 -3.72 -5.10
CA ARG A 8 -17.03 -3.48 -6.52
C ARG A 8 -17.92 -2.25 -6.72
N PHE A 9 -18.69 -1.87 -5.70
CA PHE A 9 -19.49 -0.65 -5.74
C PHE A 9 -18.63 0.63 -5.67
N VAL A 10 -17.47 0.56 -5.03
CA VAL A 10 -16.59 1.74 -4.79
C VAL A 10 -15.43 1.79 -5.79
N PHE A 11 -14.90 0.64 -6.18
CA PHE A 11 -13.73 0.52 -7.05
C PHE A 11 -14.11 -0.13 -8.38
N SER A 12 -13.43 0.29 -9.46
CA SER A 12 -13.60 -0.39 -10.75
C SER A 12 -13.13 -1.83 -10.67
N ASP A 13 -13.80 -2.71 -11.41
CA ASP A 13 -13.47 -4.14 -11.47
C ASP A 13 -11.99 -4.37 -11.83
N THR A 14 -11.46 -3.60 -12.79
CA THR A 14 -10.05 -3.67 -13.18
C THR A 14 -9.10 -3.35 -12.03
N LEU A 15 -9.43 -2.33 -11.22
CA LEU A 15 -8.59 -1.93 -10.09
C LEU A 15 -8.67 -2.96 -8.96
N LEU A 16 -9.87 -3.47 -8.68
CA LEU A 16 -10.09 -4.48 -7.66
C LEU A 16 -9.37 -5.79 -8.01
N LEU A 17 -9.53 -6.30 -9.24
CA LEU A 17 -8.84 -7.50 -9.69
C LEU A 17 -7.32 -7.34 -9.65
N ALA A 18 -6.80 -6.19 -10.07
CA ALA A 18 -5.37 -5.91 -10.01
C ALA A 18 -4.83 -5.83 -8.57
N ALA A 19 -5.65 -5.38 -7.61
CA ALA A 19 -5.29 -5.40 -6.20
C ALA A 19 -5.30 -6.83 -5.63
N LEU A 20 -6.31 -7.63 -5.97
CA LEU A 20 -6.40 -9.02 -5.52
C LEU A 20 -5.27 -9.89 -6.09
N ASP A 21 -4.89 -9.69 -7.36
CA ASP A 21 -3.74 -10.38 -7.98
C ASP A 21 -2.43 -10.12 -7.23
N LEU A 22 -2.22 -8.90 -6.70
CA LEU A 22 -1.05 -8.60 -5.86
C LEU A 22 -1.07 -9.36 -4.53
N ILE A 23 -2.25 -9.57 -3.94
CA ILE A 23 -2.41 -10.32 -2.69
C ILE A 23 -2.18 -11.82 -2.94
N ASP A 24 -2.77 -12.35 -4.01
CA ASP A 24 -2.67 -13.78 -4.36
C ASP A 24 -1.23 -14.19 -4.74
N ARG A 25 -0.45 -13.24 -5.28
CA ARG A 25 0.99 -13.43 -5.55
C ARG A 25 1.90 -13.14 -4.37
N GLU A 26 1.35 -12.88 -3.18
CA GLU A 26 2.11 -12.56 -1.97
C GLU A 26 3.05 -11.34 -2.13
N ASN A 27 2.70 -10.40 -3.02
CA ASN A 27 3.51 -9.23 -3.33
C ASN A 27 3.37 -8.09 -2.31
N VAL A 28 2.53 -8.25 -1.29
CA VAL A 28 2.32 -7.26 -0.22
C VAL A 28 3.19 -7.63 0.98
N ILE A 29 4.25 -6.88 1.20
CA ILE A 29 5.23 -7.10 2.27
C ILE A 29 4.96 -6.15 3.43
N LYS A 30 4.87 -6.69 4.65
CA LYS A 30 4.79 -5.96 5.90
C LYS A 30 6.10 -6.10 6.66
N TYR A 31 6.90 -5.07 6.65
CA TYR A 31 8.11 -5.01 7.45
C TYR A 31 7.79 -4.60 8.88
N LYS A 32 8.31 -5.35 9.85
CA LYS A 32 8.23 -5.05 11.28
C LYS A 32 9.62 -4.81 11.82
N THR A 33 9.77 -3.74 12.57
CA THR A 33 11.04 -3.39 13.21
C THR A 33 10.99 -3.77 14.69
N PRO A 34 12.14 -4.10 15.32
CA PRO A 34 12.20 -4.43 16.75
C PRO A 34 11.62 -3.36 17.66
N TRP A 35 11.60 -2.10 17.22
CA TRP A 35 11.07 -0.95 17.96
C TRP A 35 9.59 -0.67 17.68
N GLY A 36 8.89 -1.58 17.01
CA GLY A 36 7.45 -1.47 16.74
C GLY A 36 7.07 -0.66 15.50
N GLY A 37 8.04 -0.24 14.70
CA GLY A 37 7.79 0.40 13.41
C GLY A 37 7.24 -0.59 12.39
N ILE A 38 6.28 -0.12 11.57
CA ILE A 38 5.69 -0.91 10.50
C ILE A 38 5.85 -0.14 9.18
N GLN A 39 6.34 -0.82 8.15
CA GLN A 39 6.44 -0.28 6.80
C GLN A 39 5.86 -1.28 5.81
N TYR A 40 5.07 -0.78 4.85
CA TYR A 40 4.53 -1.61 3.78
C TYR A 40 5.28 -1.36 2.48
N GLU A 41 5.60 -2.43 1.78
CA GLU A 41 6.14 -2.40 0.44
C GLU A 41 5.32 -3.36 -0.43
N VAL A 42 5.00 -2.93 -1.63
CA VAL A 42 4.32 -3.77 -2.61
C VAL A 42 5.22 -3.95 -3.81
N TYR A 43 5.52 -5.21 -4.13
CA TYR A 43 6.30 -5.55 -5.31
C TYR A 43 5.45 -5.37 -6.57
N GLY A 44 5.76 -4.34 -7.33
CA GLY A 44 5.18 -4.10 -8.64
C GLY A 44 5.97 -4.80 -9.74
N SER A 45 5.41 -4.81 -10.94
CA SER A 45 6.08 -5.39 -12.12
C SER A 45 7.29 -4.56 -12.59
N THR A 46 7.30 -3.26 -12.30
CA THR A 46 8.31 -2.31 -12.78
C THR A 46 9.24 -1.85 -11.67
N ALA A 47 8.69 -1.65 -10.47
CA ALA A 47 9.42 -1.19 -9.30
C ALA A 47 8.68 -1.64 -8.03
N ASN A 48 9.36 -1.53 -6.90
CA ASN A 48 8.74 -1.69 -5.60
C ASN A 48 8.16 -0.35 -5.13
N TYR A 49 6.99 -0.40 -4.50
CA TYR A 49 6.30 0.80 -4.06
C TYR A 49 6.09 0.79 -2.56
N THR A 50 6.44 1.88 -1.90
CA THR A 50 6.17 2.08 -0.48
C THR A 50 4.74 2.52 -0.31
N VAL A 51 4.05 1.89 0.62
CA VAL A 51 2.64 2.14 0.90
C VAL A 51 2.50 2.60 2.34
N PHE A 52 1.75 3.68 2.53
CA PHE A 52 1.45 4.27 3.82
C PHE A 52 -0.06 4.29 4.01
N PRO A 53 -0.64 3.23 4.59
CA PRO A 53 -2.10 3.08 4.73
C PRO A 53 -2.68 3.87 5.90
N GLY A 54 -1.91 4.74 6.57
CA GLY A 54 -2.39 5.50 7.72
C GLY A 54 -1.35 6.46 8.23
N LEU A 55 -1.03 7.48 7.43
CA LEU A 55 -0.19 8.58 7.88
C LEU A 55 -0.97 9.40 8.92
N PRO A 56 -0.38 9.69 10.09
CA PRO A 56 -1.01 10.55 11.07
C PRO A 56 -1.26 11.92 10.44
N GLY A 57 -2.47 12.44 10.62
CA GLY A 57 -2.82 13.78 10.16
C GLY A 57 -1.92 14.83 10.80
N SER A 58 -1.69 15.94 10.10
CA SER A 58 -0.92 17.08 10.62
C SER A 58 -1.57 17.74 11.85
N SER A 59 -2.84 17.45 12.11
CA SER A 59 -3.58 17.85 13.31
C SER A 59 -4.56 16.73 13.72
N PRO A 60 -5.05 16.74 14.97
CA PRO A 60 -6.08 15.79 15.45
C PRO A 60 -7.36 15.81 14.63
N ASP A 61 -7.67 16.94 14.00
CA ASP A 61 -8.87 17.16 13.18
C ASP A 61 -8.68 16.76 11.71
N THR A 62 -7.45 16.42 11.30
CA THR A 62 -7.16 16.03 9.91
C THR A 62 -7.39 14.53 9.75
N PRO A 63 -8.21 14.10 8.77
CA PRO A 63 -8.42 12.68 8.52
C PRO A 63 -7.09 11.98 8.16
N PRO A 64 -6.92 10.70 8.53
CA PRO A 64 -5.71 9.95 8.23
C PRO A 64 -5.47 9.95 6.72
N ALA A 65 -4.24 10.29 6.33
CA ALA A 65 -3.85 10.38 4.93
C ALA A 65 -3.30 9.03 4.47
N PHE A 66 -3.61 8.67 3.23
CA PHE A 66 -3.07 7.49 2.59
C PHE A 66 -2.11 7.92 1.49
N TYR A 67 -0.98 7.23 1.36
CA TYR A 67 0.01 7.55 0.34
C TYR A 67 0.64 6.29 -0.26
N CYS A 68 0.96 6.36 -1.54
CA CYS A 68 1.73 5.33 -2.23
C CYS A 68 2.70 5.99 -3.21
N THR A 69 3.93 5.49 -3.28
CA THR A 69 4.97 6.04 -4.17
C THR A 69 4.77 5.68 -5.64
N CYS A 70 3.73 4.92 -5.99
CA CYS A 70 3.51 4.51 -7.38
C CYS A 70 3.04 5.67 -8.28
N PRO A 71 3.44 5.70 -9.57
CA PRO A 71 3.04 6.75 -10.50
C PRO A 71 1.53 6.89 -10.66
N ALA A 72 0.80 5.77 -10.60
CA ALA A 72 -0.65 5.75 -10.69
C ALA A 72 -1.32 6.47 -9.51
N PHE A 73 -0.72 6.45 -8.31
CA PHE A 73 -1.24 7.23 -7.19
C PHE A 73 -1.07 8.73 -7.43
N ALA A 74 0.13 9.16 -7.84
CA ALA A 74 0.41 10.55 -8.15
C ALA A 74 -0.53 11.08 -9.26
N TYR A 75 -0.72 10.33 -10.33
CA TYR A 75 -1.57 10.76 -11.43
C TYR A 75 -3.08 10.58 -11.14
N SER A 76 -3.52 9.37 -10.83
CA SER A 76 -4.95 9.02 -10.77
C SER A 76 -5.65 9.48 -9.49
N VAL A 77 -4.91 9.61 -8.38
CA VAL A 77 -5.48 10.00 -7.08
C VAL A 77 -5.23 11.48 -6.80
N LEU A 78 -3.97 11.94 -6.91
CA LEU A 78 -3.63 13.32 -6.53
C LEU A 78 -3.95 14.35 -7.64
N LEU A 79 -3.54 14.07 -8.89
CA LEU A 79 -3.66 15.05 -9.98
C LEU A 79 -5.03 15.02 -10.66
N SER A 80 -5.49 13.86 -11.11
CA SER A 80 -6.76 13.75 -11.86
C SER A 80 -7.97 13.48 -10.97
N GLN A 81 -7.75 13.05 -9.72
CA GLN A 81 -8.80 12.72 -8.75
C GLN A 81 -9.87 11.72 -9.28
N ASN A 82 -9.50 10.92 -10.29
CA ASN A 82 -10.40 9.96 -10.92
C ASN A 82 -10.53 8.66 -10.11
N GLN A 83 -9.59 8.39 -9.20
CA GLN A 83 -9.60 7.23 -8.33
C GLN A 83 -9.34 7.64 -6.89
N ILE A 84 -10.03 7.00 -5.94
CA ILE A 84 -9.82 7.22 -4.50
C ILE A 84 -8.48 6.64 -4.04
N MET A 85 -8.03 5.56 -4.68
CA MET A 85 -6.79 4.87 -4.32
C MET A 85 -6.18 4.15 -5.52
N CYS A 86 -4.89 3.83 -5.41
CA CYS A 86 -4.22 2.94 -6.35
C CYS A 86 -4.39 1.47 -5.94
N LYS A 87 -4.15 0.56 -6.89
CA LYS A 87 -4.20 -0.89 -6.63
C LYS A 87 -3.29 -1.35 -5.49
N HIS A 88 -2.13 -0.72 -5.28
CA HIS A 88 -1.19 -1.11 -4.23
C HIS A 88 -1.74 -0.77 -2.83
N LEU A 89 -2.33 0.42 -2.67
CA LEU A 89 -2.95 0.83 -1.41
C LEU A 89 -4.15 -0.06 -1.09
N LEU A 90 -5.01 -0.31 -2.08
CA LEU A 90 -6.14 -1.22 -1.92
C LEU A 90 -5.66 -2.63 -1.53
N ALA A 91 -4.65 -3.16 -2.22
CA ALA A 91 -4.07 -4.46 -1.93
C ALA A 91 -3.53 -4.52 -0.50
N THR A 92 -2.79 -3.50 -0.04
CA THR A 92 -2.26 -3.43 1.32
C THR A 92 -3.37 -3.42 2.37
N MET A 93 -4.40 -2.58 2.21
CA MET A 93 -5.50 -2.49 3.17
C MET A 93 -6.30 -3.80 3.24
N VAL A 94 -6.59 -4.42 2.10
CA VAL A 94 -7.31 -5.70 2.04
C VAL A 94 -6.44 -6.82 2.61
N ALA A 95 -5.16 -6.90 2.23
CA ALA A 95 -4.24 -7.92 2.75
C ALA A 95 -4.07 -7.79 4.26
N GLU A 96 -4.00 -6.58 4.81
CA GLU A 96 -3.92 -6.37 6.25
C GLU A 96 -5.18 -6.85 6.97
N LYS A 97 -6.37 -6.53 6.44
CA LYS A 97 -7.65 -7.01 7.00
C LYS A 97 -7.81 -8.52 6.90
N LEU A 98 -7.25 -9.14 5.86
CA LEU A 98 -7.27 -10.59 5.66
C LEU A 98 -6.09 -11.31 6.33
N SER A 99 -5.16 -10.59 6.97
CA SER A 99 -3.90 -11.13 7.51
C SER A 99 -3.10 -11.95 6.47
N LYS A 100 -3.11 -11.49 5.21
CA LYS A 100 -2.39 -12.07 4.07
C LYS A 100 -1.11 -11.31 3.68
N CYS A 101 -0.68 -10.35 4.50
CA CYS A 101 0.61 -9.68 4.26
C CYS A 101 1.77 -10.63 4.56
N VAL A 102 2.80 -10.63 3.71
CA VAL A 102 4.05 -11.34 3.99
C VAL A 102 4.84 -10.55 5.02
N GLU A 103 4.92 -11.07 6.23
CA GLU A 103 5.62 -10.41 7.32
C GLU A 103 7.12 -10.65 7.28
N ARG A 104 7.93 -9.60 7.43
CA ARG A 104 9.38 -9.68 7.52
C ARG A 104 9.89 -8.82 8.68
N ASN A 105 10.65 -9.43 9.58
CA ASN A 105 11.31 -8.70 10.66
C ASN A 105 12.64 -8.15 10.15
N ILE A 106 12.88 -6.85 10.32
CA ILE A 106 14.06 -6.16 9.79
C ILE A 106 14.72 -5.28 10.84
N GLN A 107 16.05 -5.17 10.81
CA GLN A 107 16.81 -4.33 11.73
C GLN A 107 16.91 -2.88 11.22
N ALA A 108 17.42 -1.96 12.04
CA ALA A 108 17.58 -0.54 11.65
C ALA A 108 18.42 -0.36 10.37
N HIS A 109 19.45 -1.18 10.19
CA HIS A 109 20.29 -1.11 8.99
C HIS A 109 19.52 -1.50 7.72
N ASP A 110 18.66 -2.52 7.81
CA ASP A 110 17.84 -2.98 6.70
C ASP A 110 16.77 -1.95 6.32
N LEU A 111 16.19 -1.27 7.31
CA LEU A 111 15.27 -0.14 7.07
C LEU A 111 15.95 0.99 6.29
N ALA A 112 17.15 1.39 6.70
CA ALA A 112 17.89 2.43 6.00
C ALA A 112 18.17 2.02 4.55
N ALA A 113 18.52 0.75 4.32
CA ALA A 113 18.72 0.22 2.98
C ALA A 113 17.42 0.20 2.14
N LEU A 114 16.27 -0.15 2.74
CA LEU A 114 14.98 -0.11 2.06
C LEU A 114 14.60 1.32 1.64
N THR A 115 14.79 2.30 2.52
CA THR A 115 14.55 3.71 2.20
C THR A 115 15.52 4.22 1.15
N ALA A 116 16.81 3.83 1.20
CA ALA A 116 17.80 4.23 0.20
C ALA A 116 17.47 3.72 -1.21
N ARG A 117 16.93 2.49 -1.33
CA ARG A 117 16.45 1.93 -2.61
C ARG A 117 15.31 2.73 -3.23
N GLN A 118 14.56 3.48 -2.42
CA GLN A 118 13.43 4.29 -2.89
C GLN A 118 13.87 5.65 -3.44
N HIS A 119 15.09 6.10 -3.11
CA HIS A 119 15.66 7.39 -3.51
C HIS A 119 16.79 7.31 -4.53
N THR A 120 17.22 6.10 -4.90
CA THR A 120 18.19 5.89 -5.97
C THR A 120 17.44 5.84 -7.31
N MET A 121 17.25 7.02 -7.90
CA MET A 121 16.99 7.20 -9.33
C MET A 121 18.30 7.19 -10.11
#